data_AF-A0A840DPC3-F1
#
_entry.id   AF-A0A840DPC3-F1
#
_cell.length_a   1.000
_cell.length_b   1.000
_cell.length_c   1.000
_cell.angle_alpha   90.00
_cell.angle_beta   90.00
_cell.angle_gamma   90.00
#
_symmetry.space_group_name_H-M   'P 1'
#
loop_
_entity.id
_entity.type
_entity.pdbx_description
1 polymer ?
#
loop_
_entity_poly.entity_id
_entity_poly.type
_entity_poly.pdbx_seq_one_letter_code
_entity_poly.pdbx_strand_id
1 'polypeptide(L)'
;MVEIERIHRDDPEFGYRFIADELHAKGLHVSERKVWKLCSRAGIFSQILSAKRKSRKAGPAVGDDLLQRHFRAERPNVGAGGG
;
A
#
# COMPACT_ATOMS: atom_id res chain seq x y z
N MET A 1 25.89 -1.34 -0.51
CA MET A 1 25.06 -1.86 -1.62
C MET A 1 25.07 -3.37 -1.59
N VAL A 2 26.25 -4.01 -1.57
CA VAL A 2 26.43 -5.48 -1.46
C VAL A 2 25.56 -6.15 -0.39
N GLU A 3 25.44 -5.57 0.81
CA GLU A 3 24.65 -6.20 1.88
C GLU A 3 23.14 -6.21 1.61
N ILE A 4 22.61 -5.18 0.92
CA ILE A 4 21.20 -5.12 0.53
C ILE A 4 20.87 -6.18 -0.53
N GLU A 5 21.76 -6.35 -1.50
CA GLU A 5 21.62 -7.39 -2.54
C GLU A 5 21.72 -8.81 -1.95
N ARG A 6 22.61 -9.00 -0.96
CA ARG A 6 22.76 -10.28 -0.27
C ARG A 6 21.49 -10.65 0.49
N ILE A 7 21.01 -9.76 1.36
CA ILE A 7 19.77 -9.97 2.13
C ILE A 7 18.59 -10.26 1.19
N HIS A 8 18.48 -9.52 0.08
CA HIS A 8 17.41 -9.75 -0.88
C HIS A 8 17.56 -11.05 -1.68
N ARG A 9 18.79 -11.54 -1.91
CA ARG A 9 19.01 -12.83 -2.56
C ARG A 9 18.62 -13.99 -1.64
N ASP A 10 18.89 -13.84 -0.34
CA ASP A 10 18.53 -14.83 0.67
C ASP A 10 17.00 -14.90 0.83
N ASP A 11 16.31 -13.76 0.68
CA ASP A 11 14.85 -13.70 0.71
C ASP A 11 14.26 -12.66 -0.27
N PRO A 12 14.05 -13.05 -1.54
CA PRO A 12 13.59 -12.14 -2.59
C PRO A 12 12.08 -11.82 -2.50
N GLU A 13 11.34 -12.51 -1.63
CA GLU A 13 9.91 -12.26 -1.45
C GLU A 13 9.66 -10.91 -0.78
N PHE A 14 10.57 -10.48 0.09
CA PHE A 14 10.46 -9.25 0.87
C PHE A 14 11.17 -8.05 0.23
N GLY A 15 10.70 -6.86 0.62
CA GLY A 15 11.14 -5.57 0.08
C GLY A 15 12.07 -4.81 1.03
N TYR A 16 12.19 -3.51 0.77
CA TYR A 16 13.13 -2.63 1.50
C TYR A 16 12.90 -2.51 3.01
N ARG A 17 11.69 -2.81 3.52
CA ARG A 17 11.40 -2.79 4.97
C ARG A 17 12.08 -3.95 5.71
N PHE A 18 11.88 -5.18 5.23
CA PHE A 18 12.56 -6.36 5.73
C PHE A 18 14.09 -6.20 5.67
N ILE A 19 14.59 -5.67 4.55
CA ILE A 19 16.02 -5.39 4.40
C ILE A 19 16.51 -4.36 5.44
N ALA A 20 15.70 -3.37 5.80
CA ALA A 20 16.09 -2.40 6.83
C ALA A 20 16.21 -3.06 8.21
N ASP A 21 15.28 -3.95 8.55
CA ASP A 21 15.29 -4.70 9.81
C ASP A 21 16.51 -5.64 9.89
N GLU A 22 16.82 -6.36 8.80
CA GLU A 22 18.01 -7.21 8.69
C GLU A 22 19.32 -6.41 8.82
N LEU A 23 19.38 -5.22 8.24
CA LEU A 23 20.52 -4.32 8.42
C LEU A 23 20.65 -3.88 9.88
N HIS A 24 19.53 -3.57 10.56
CA HIS A 24 19.55 -3.20 11.97
C HIS A 24 19.98 -4.36 12.87
N ALA A 25 19.51 -5.58 12.59
CA ALA A 25 19.93 -6.79 13.30
C ALA A 25 21.43 -7.05 13.18
N LYS A 26 22.04 -6.65 12.06
CA LYS A 26 23.50 -6.69 11.82
C LYS A 26 24.26 -5.49 12.38
N GLY A 27 23.61 -4.59 13.13
CA GLY A 27 24.22 -3.40 13.73
C GLY A 27 24.37 -2.22 12.78
N LEU A 28 23.81 -2.28 11.56
CA LEU A 28 23.85 -1.19 10.59
C LEU A 28 22.62 -0.30 10.77
N HIS A 29 22.77 0.77 11.56
CA HIS A 29 21.70 1.75 11.76
C HIS A 29 21.54 2.68 10.55
N VAL A 30 20.71 2.25 9.61
CA VAL A 30 20.32 3.03 8.41
C VAL A 30 18.84 3.39 8.45
N SER A 31 18.49 4.60 8.00
CA SER A 31 17.09 4.98 7.90
C SER A 31 16.38 4.22 6.78
N GLU A 32 15.10 3.91 6.98
CA GLU A 32 14.24 3.25 5.98
C GLU A 32 14.28 3.99 4.63
N ARG A 33 14.30 5.33 4.65
CA ARG A 33 14.40 6.16 3.44
C ARG A 33 15.72 5.96 2.68
N LYS A 34 16.83 5.71 3.39
CA LYS A 34 18.13 5.39 2.78
C LYS A 34 18.11 4.00 2.14
N VAL A 35 17.54 3.01 2.84
CA VAL A 35 17.38 1.64 2.32
C VAL A 35 16.50 1.65 1.08
N TRP A 36 15.37 2.34 1.11
CA TRP A 36 14.48 2.50 -0.05
C TRP A 36 15.19 3.09 -1.28
N LYS A 37 15.96 4.18 -1.11
CA LYS A 37 16.74 4.77 -2.22
C LYS A 37 17.75 3.78 -2.81
N LEU A 38 18.40 2.98 -1.96
CA LEU A 38 19.37 1.98 -2.40
C LEU A 38 18.68 0.82 -3.13
N CYS A 39 17.58 0.28 -2.59
CA CYS A 39 16.81 -0.77 -3.25
C CYS A 39 16.27 -0.30 -4.62
N SER A 40 15.73 0.92 -4.69
CA SER A 40 15.24 1.49 -5.95
C SER A 40 16.34 1.64 -7.01
N ARG A 41 17.57 1.99 -6.61
CA ARG A 41 18.73 2.08 -7.52
C ARG A 41 19.26 0.70 -7.93
N ALA A 42 19.13 -0.30 -7.06
CA ALA A 42 19.55 -1.68 -7.31
C ALA A 42 18.49 -2.52 -8.05
N GLY A 43 17.29 -1.97 -8.32
CA GLY A 43 16.18 -2.71 -8.93
C GLY A 43 15.56 -3.76 -8.00
N ILE A 44 15.77 -3.63 -6.68
CA ILE A 44 15.29 -4.57 -5.67
C ILE A 44 13.87 -4.18 -5.24
N PHE A 45 12.93 -5.09 -5.44
CA PHE A 45 11.53 -4.95 -5.07
C PHE A 45 11.02 -6.27 -4.47
N SER A 46 10.07 -6.19 -3.53
CA SER A 46 9.37 -7.39 -3.03
C SER A 46 8.65 -8.08 -4.19
N GLN A 47 8.85 -9.38 -4.39
CA GLN A 47 8.09 -10.12 -5.40
C GLN A 47 6.58 -10.15 -5.09
N ILE A 48 6.20 -10.20 -3.81
CA ILE A 48 4.80 -10.23 -3.37
C ILE A 48 4.09 -8.91 -3.68
N LEU A 49 4.73 -7.77 -3.38
CA LEU A 49 4.15 -6.44 -3.61
C LEU A 49 4.38 -5.94 -5.04
N SER A 50 5.44 -6.38 -5.72
CA SER A 50 5.74 -6.07 -7.12
C SER A 50 4.90 -6.89 -8.09
N ALA A 51 4.24 -7.96 -7.64
CA ALA A 51 3.26 -8.68 -8.42
C ALA A 51 2.09 -7.72 -8.71
N LYS A 52 2.22 -6.99 -9.82
CA LYS A 52 1.16 -6.18 -10.42
C LYS A 52 -0.01 -7.14 -10.63
N ARG A 53 -1.02 -7.10 -9.76
CA ARG A 53 -2.28 -7.79 -10.02
C ARG A 53 -2.71 -7.29 -11.39
N LYS A 54 -2.67 -8.14 -12.42
CA LYS A 54 -3.40 -7.87 -13.66
C LYS A 54 -4.82 -7.68 -13.18
N SER A 55 -5.31 -6.45 -13.15
CA SER A 55 -6.73 -6.23 -13.00
C SER A 55 -7.35 -6.95 -14.18
N ARG A 56 -7.93 -8.13 -13.94
CA ARG A 56 -8.91 -8.64 -14.88
C ARG A 56 -9.93 -7.53 -14.96
N LYS A 57 -10.16 -7.02 -16.17
CA LYS A 57 -11.23 -6.07 -16.44
C LYS A 57 -12.46 -6.69 -15.75
N ALA A 58 -13.02 -5.98 -14.77
CA ALA A 58 -14.21 -6.46 -14.10
C ALA A 58 -15.23 -6.81 -15.18
N GLY A 59 -15.95 -7.92 -14.99
CA GLY A 59 -17.07 -8.23 -15.87
C GLY A 59 -18.04 -7.04 -15.91
N PRO A 60 -18.91 -6.96 -16.93
CA PRO A 60 -19.99 -5.98 -16.95
C PRO A 60 -20.70 -5.96 -15.58
N ALA A 61 -21.06 -4.78 -15.08
CA ALA A 61 -21.84 -4.69 -13.85
C ALA A 61 -23.16 -5.45 -14.07
N VAL A 62 -23.33 -6.57 -13.36
CA VAL A 62 -24.50 -7.47 -13.50
C VAL A 62 -25.66 -7.07 -12.58
N GLY A 63 -25.55 -5.95 -11.86
CA GLY A 63 -26.57 -5.44 -10.96
C GLY A 63 -27.19 -4.14 -11.48
N ASP A 64 -28.51 -4.12 -11.61
CA ASP A 64 -29.33 -2.92 -11.82
C ASP A 64 -29.59 -2.19 -10.49
N ASP A 65 -28.56 -1.95 -9.68
CA ASP A 65 -28.70 -1.19 -8.43
C ASP A 65 -28.83 0.31 -8.76
N LEU A 66 -30.02 0.69 -9.25
CA LEU A 66 -30.46 2.07 -9.31
C LEU A 66 -30.77 2.53 -7.89
N LEU A 67 -29.74 2.98 -7.17
CA LEU A 67 -29.94 3.75 -5.96
C LEU A 67 -30.65 5.06 -6.35
N GLN A 68 -31.97 5.12 -6.16
CA GLN A 68 -32.81 6.30 -6.28
C GLN A 68 -32.47 7.31 -5.17
N ARG A 69 -31.30 7.93 -5.27
CA ARG A 69 -30.73 8.86 -4.27
C ARG A 69 -31.42 10.22 -4.34
N HIS A 70 -32.66 10.31 -3.89
CA HIS A 70 -33.33 11.60 -3.62
C HIS A 70 -33.08 12.05 -2.18
N PHE A 71 -31.86 12.53 -1.90
CA PHE A 71 -31.51 13.16 -0.62
C PHE A 71 -31.82 14.66 -0.62
N ARG A 72 -33.06 15.03 -0.92
CA ARG A 72 -33.53 16.42 -0.85
C ARG A 72 -34.59 16.55 0.24
N ALA A 73 -34.33 17.39 1.22
CA ALA A 73 -35.33 17.87 2.16
C ALA A 73 -35.71 19.30 1.76
N GLU A 74 -37.00 19.62 1.65
CA GLU A 74 -37.43 20.99 1.33
C GLU A 74 -37.12 21.98 2.46
N ARG A 75 -36.97 21.51 3.70
CA ARG A 75 -36.67 22.34 4.87
C ARG A 75 -35.71 21.60 5.81
N PRO A 76 -34.76 22.30 6.47
CA PRO A 76 -33.93 21.71 7.51
C PRO A 76 -34.78 21.19 8.66
N ASN A 77 -34.32 20.15 9.35
CA ASN A 77 -34.95 19.70 10.58
C ASN A 77 -34.77 20.81 11.64
N VAL A 78 -35.84 21.53 11.97
CA VAL A 78 -35.84 22.47 13.09
C VAL A 78 -35.99 21.63 14.35
N GLY A 79 -34.86 21.38 15.01
CA GLY A 79 -34.83 20.64 16.27
C GLY A 79 -35.81 21.26 17.26
N ALA A 80 -36.73 20.44 17.78
CA ALA A 80 -37.50 20.78 18.96
C ALA A 80 -36.52 21.02 20.12
N GLY A 81 -36.28 22.28 20.44
CA GLY A 81 -35.38 22.72 21.49
C GLY A 81 -36.00 23.90 22.23
N GLY A 82 -36.63 23.56 23.36
CA GLY A 82 -36.88 24.35 24.56
C GLY A 82 -36.93 25.88 24.49
N GLY A 83 -38.12 26.40 24.79
CA GLY A 83 -38.37 27.70 25.41
C GLY A 83 -39.63 27.57 26.27
#